data_AF-A0A2E0DTK9-F1
#
_entry.id   AF-A0A2E0DTK9-F1
#
_cell.length_a   1.000
_cell.length_b   1.000
_cell.length_c   1.000
_cell.angle_alpha   90.00
_cell.angle_beta   90.00
_cell.angle_gamma   90.00
#
_symmetry.space_group_name_H-M   'P 1'
#
loop_
_entity.id
_entity.type
_entity.pdbx_description
1 polymer ?
#
loop_
_entity_poly.entity_id
_entity_poly.type
_entity_poly.pdbx_seq_one_letter_code
_entity_poly.pdbx_strand_id
1 'polypeptide(L)'
;MTWFAYRSRRNWAYWPAALIIGLASVLFFLLFLVNLYSVIQGAAGGLLFMLIMGYASYSSFQRVRYHFSPLYRQGYSAFIPAPETNLEDGEMLAACPSCMAVLAIRPDLLSPSDNCPHCNKPLVSKDLARRHGWEEE
;
A
#
# COMPACT_ATOMS: atom_id res chain seq x y z
N MET A 1 -5.71 22.14 -1.04
CA MET A 1 -6.06 21.75 -2.42
C MET A 1 -5.50 20.36 -2.79
N THR A 2 -4.24 20.06 -2.49
CA THR A 2 -3.61 18.74 -2.71
C THR A 2 -4.32 17.58 -2.01
N TRP A 3 -4.84 17.79 -0.79
CA TRP A 3 -5.61 16.77 -0.06
C TRP A 3 -6.89 16.32 -0.77
N PHE A 4 -7.71 17.26 -1.25
CA PHE A 4 -8.94 16.93 -1.98
C PHE A 4 -8.63 16.21 -3.29
N ALA A 5 -7.58 16.64 -4.00
CA ALA A 5 -7.13 15.99 -5.23
C ALA A 5 -6.61 14.56 -4.96
N TYR A 6 -5.85 14.37 -3.89
CA TYR A 6 -5.35 13.06 -3.47
C TYR A 6 -6.50 12.12 -3.05
N ARG A 7 -7.47 12.63 -2.28
CA ARG A 7 -8.69 11.90 -1.87
C ARG A 7 -9.56 11.53 -3.07
N SER A 8 -9.64 12.40 -4.07
CA SER A 8 -10.32 12.12 -5.34
C SER A 8 -9.53 11.22 -6.30
N ARG A 9 -8.42 10.61 -5.82
CA ARG A 9 -7.55 9.68 -6.57
C ARG A 9 -7.08 10.20 -7.94
N ARG A 10 -6.89 11.52 -8.07
CA ARG A 10 -6.40 12.09 -9.33
C ARG A 10 -4.95 11.67 -9.55
N ASN A 11 -4.65 11.11 -10.71
CA ASN A 11 -3.30 10.62 -11.06
C ASN A 11 -2.20 11.68 -10.86
N TRP A 12 -2.49 12.96 -11.11
CA TRP A 12 -1.54 14.06 -10.91
C TRP A 12 -1.25 14.35 -9.42
N ALA A 13 -2.15 14.00 -8.50
CA ALA A 13 -2.03 14.29 -7.06
C ALA A 13 -1.22 13.25 -6.27
N TYR A 14 -0.90 12.10 -6.88
CA TYR A 14 -0.11 11.04 -6.25
C TYR A 14 1.31 11.48 -5.90
N TRP A 15 2.03 12.03 -6.89
CA TRP A 15 3.40 12.49 -6.73
C TRP A 15 3.55 13.70 -5.79
N PRO A 16 2.68 14.72 -5.85
CA PRO A 16 2.67 15.82 -4.88
C PRO A 16 2.51 15.34 -3.43
N ALA A 17 1.68 14.32 -3.18
CA ALA A 17 1.52 13.77 -1.83
C ALA A 17 2.81 13.10 -1.33
N ALA A 18 3.44 12.26 -2.16
CA ALA A 18 4.73 11.66 -1.83
C ALA A 18 5.82 12.71 -1.59
N LEU A 19 5.84 13.78 -2.39
CA LEU A 19 6.79 14.89 -2.26
C LEU A 19 6.61 15.66 -0.96
N ILE A 20 5.36 15.94 -0.54
CA ILE A 20 5.07 16.62 0.74
C ILE A 20 5.55 15.78 1.92
N ILE A 21 5.28 14.47 1.92
CA ILE A 21 5.73 13.58 3.00
C ILE A 21 7.27 13.46 2.99
N GLY A 22 7.89 13.45 1.80
CA GLY A 22 9.35 13.50 1.64
C GLY A 22 9.97 14.77 2.23
N LEU A 23 9.41 15.93 1.91
CA LEU A 23 9.85 17.22 2.48
C LEU A 23 9.68 17.24 4.00
N ALA A 24 8.57 16.73 4.52
CA ALA A 24 8.36 16.62 5.97
C ALA A 24 9.40 15.71 6.64
N SER A 25 9.74 14.57 6.02
CA SER A 25 10.80 13.68 6.51
C SER A 25 12.16 14.40 6.59
N VAL A 26 12.53 15.17 5.56
CA VAL A 26 13.76 15.97 5.56
C VAL A 26 13.74 17.03 6.65
N LEU A 27 12.62 17.74 6.82
CA LEU A 27 12.49 18.75 7.88
C LEU A 27 12.62 18.14 9.28
N PHE A 28 11.96 17.01 9.55
CA PHE A 28 12.11 16.31 10.83
C PHE A 28 13.54 15.82 11.06
N PHE A 29 14.23 15.39 10.01
CA PHE A 29 15.64 15.01 10.10
C PHE A 29 16.55 16.21 10.44
N LEU A 30 16.33 17.37 9.83
CA LEU A 30 17.07 18.59 10.18
C LEU A 30 16.81 19.00 11.64
N LEU A 31 15.55 18.94 12.09
CA LEU A 31 15.20 19.20 13.50
C LEU A 31 15.85 18.20 14.45
N PHE A 32 15.94 16.93 14.06
CA PHE A 32 16.69 15.92 14.82
C PHE A 32 18.16 16.32 14.99
N LEU A 33 18.84 16.77 13.92
CA LEU A 33 20.24 17.21 14.00
C LEU A 33 20.44 18.43 14.90
N VAL A 34 19.53 19.41 14.85
CA VAL A 34 19.57 20.59 15.74
C VAL A 34 19.43 20.17 17.20
N ASN A 35 18.48 19.27 17.51
CA ASN A 35 18.29 18.78 18.87
C ASN A 35 19.45 17.90 19.35
N LEU A 36 20.04 17.09 18.46
CA LEU A 36 21.24 16.32 18.75
C LEU A 36 22.42 17.23 19.12
N TYR A 37 22.62 18.31 18.36
CA TYR A 37 23.65 19.30 18.66
C TYR A 37 23.44 19.98 20.01
N SER A 38 22.20 20.37 20.32
CA SER A 38 21.82 20.95 21.62
C SER A 38 22.09 20.00 22.79
N VAL A 39 21.76 18.71 22.63
CA VAL A 39 22.04 17.68 23.65
C VAL A 39 23.53 17.47 23.86
N ILE A 40 24.34 17.47 22.80
CA ILE A 40 25.81 17.37 22.89
C ILE A 40 26.40 18.55 23.68
N GLN A 41 25.80 19.74 23.59
CA GLN A 41 26.20 20.92 24.37
C GLN A 41 25.76 20.87 25.85
N GLY A 42 25.09 19.79 26.28
CA GLY A 42 24.66 19.61 27.67
C GLY A 42 23.21 20.01 27.95
N ALA A 43 22.43 20.40 26.93
CA ALA A 43 21.01 20.70 27.11
C ALA A 43 20.18 19.40 27.17
N ALA A 44 20.10 18.81 28.37
CA ALA A 44 19.35 17.58 28.61
C ALA A 44 17.87 17.65 28.20
N GLY A 45 17.26 18.84 28.23
CA GLY A 45 15.87 19.06 27.78
C GLY A 45 15.64 18.76 26.29
N GLY A 46 16.70 18.76 25.47
CA GLY A 46 16.63 18.43 24.04
C GLY A 46 16.50 16.93 23.75
N LEU A 47 16.72 16.04 24.71
CA LEU A 47 16.73 14.58 24.50
C LEU A 47 15.39 14.05 24.00
N LEU A 48 14.29 14.46 24.62
CA LEU A 48 12.96 14.01 24.24
C LEU A 48 12.61 14.48 22.82
N PHE A 49 12.89 15.74 22.51
CA PHE A 49 12.66 16.31 21.18
C PHE A 49 13.55 15.67 20.12
N MET A 50 14.81 15.36 20.44
CA MET A 50 15.69 14.58 19.57
C MET A 50 15.05 13.23 19.23
N LEU A 51 14.64 12.43 20.23
CA LEU A 51 14.07 11.10 19.99
C LEU A 51 12.79 11.15 19.17
N ILE A 52 11.86 12.06 19.50
CA ILE A 52 10.60 12.20 18.77
C ILE A 52 10.83 12.66 17.32
N MET A 53 11.72 13.63 17.09
CA MET A 53 12.03 14.10 15.72
C MET A 53 12.74 13.03 14.89
N GLY A 54 13.64 12.25 15.52
CA GLY A 54 14.28 11.09 14.88
C GLY A 54 13.26 10.03 14.46
N TYR A 55 12.34 9.67 15.37
CA TYR A 55 11.26 8.72 15.07
C TYR A 55 10.28 9.26 14.01
N ALA A 56 9.92 10.54 14.08
CA ALA A 56 9.06 11.20 13.09
C ALA A 56 9.70 11.20 11.69
N SER A 57 11.00 11.47 11.61
CA SER A 57 11.76 11.37 10.37
C SER A 57 11.75 9.95 9.80
N TYR A 58 12.10 8.95 10.61
CA TYR A 58 12.15 7.55 10.21
C TYR A 58 10.78 7.02 9.74
N SER A 59 9.73 7.25 10.54
CA SER A 59 8.37 6.82 10.20
C SER A 59 7.84 7.52 8.94
N SER A 60 8.16 8.80 8.74
CA SER A 60 7.80 9.53 7.52
C SER A 60 8.54 8.98 6.30
N PHE A 61 9.84 8.71 6.42
CA PHE A 61 10.63 8.11 5.35
C PHE A 61 10.07 6.76 4.90
N GLN A 62 9.69 5.91 5.86
CA GLN A 62 9.06 4.61 5.56
C GLN A 62 7.74 4.79 4.78
N ARG A 63 6.94 5.84 5.08
CA ARG A 63 5.72 6.17 4.33
C ARG A 63 6.00 6.61 2.89
N VAL A 64 7.07 7.35 2.66
CA VAL A 64 7.51 7.72 1.30
C VAL A 64 7.94 6.48 0.52
N ARG A 65 8.64 5.53 1.17
CA ARG A 65 9.08 4.27 0.51
C ARG A 65 7.93 3.48 -0.10
N TYR A 66 6.77 3.41 0.56
CA TYR A 66 5.61 2.72 -0.01
C TYR A 66 5.12 3.33 -1.31
N HIS A 67 5.25 4.65 -1.50
CA HIS A 67 4.86 5.33 -2.73
C HIS A 67 5.74 4.98 -3.94
N PHE A 68 6.95 4.46 -3.71
CA PHE A 68 7.83 3.97 -4.77
C PHE A 68 7.51 2.53 -5.19
N SER A 69 6.72 1.78 -4.41
CA SER A 69 6.33 0.43 -4.81
C SER A 69 5.30 0.48 -5.96
N PRO A 70 5.47 -0.34 -7.02
CA PRO A 70 4.53 -0.37 -8.14
C PRO A 70 3.15 -0.88 -7.69
N LEU A 71 3.11 -1.74 -6.68
CA LEU A 71 1.87 -2.29 -6.12
C LEU A 71 0.99 -1.21 -5.46
N TYR A 72 1.59 -0.32 -4.66
CA TYR A 72 0.85 0.78 -4.03
C TYR A 72 0.35 1.79 -5.07
N ARG A 73 1.17 2.09 -6.09
CA ARG A 73 0.78 2.95 -7.21
C ARG A 73 -0.40 2.38 -7.98
N GLN A 74 -0.38 1.07 -8.27
CA GLN A 74 -1.47 0.37 -8.94
C GLN A 74 -2.76 0.42 -8.14
N GLY A 75 -2.72 0.17 -6.82
CA GLY A 75 -3.90 0.29 -5.96
C GLY A 75 -4.48 1.72 -5.85
N TYR A 76 -3.63 2.74 -6.00
CA TYR A 76 -4.06 4.14 -6.04
C TYR A 76 -4.71 4.52 -7.39
N SER A 77 -4.12 4.10 -8.51
CA SER A 77 -4.56 4.47 -9.87
C SER A 77 -5.60 3.55 -10.49
N ALA A 78 -5.71 2.30 -10.02
CA ALA A 78 -6.72 1.37 -10.49
C ALA A 78 -8.08 1.81 -9.95
N PHE A 79 -8.76 2.65 -10.72
CA PHE A 79 -10.21 2.63 -10.75
C PHE A 79 -10.58 1.32 -11.43
N ILE A 80 -10.73 0.25 -10.64
CA ILE A 80 -11.64 -0.82 -11.06
C ILE A 80 -13.00 -0.14 -10.92
N PRO A 81 -13.71 0.23 -12.00
CA PRO A 81 -15.12 0.50 -11.84
C PRO A 81 -15.63 -0.76 -11.15
N ALA A 82 -16.04 -0.66 -9.89
CA ALA A 82 -16.84 -1.72 -9.33
C ALA A 82 -18.02 -1.76 -10.30
N PRO A 83 -18.17 -2.81 -11.14
CA PRO A 83 -19.45 -2.98 -11.79
C PRO A 83 -20.47 -2.93 -10.66
N GLU A 84 -21.61 -2.27 -10.87
CA GLU A 84 -22.71 -2.32 -9.91
C GLU A 84 -23.21 -3.76 -9.84
N THR A 85 -22.46 -4.59 -9.13
CA THR A 85 -22.77 -5.97 -8.85
C THR A 85 -23.32 -5.95 -7.44
N ASN A 86 -24.58 -6.34 -7.31
CA ASN A 86 -25.10 -6.89 -6.06
C ASN A 86 -24.21 -8.10 -5.73
N LEU A 87 -23.07 -7.84 -5.08
CA LEU A 87 -22.21 -8.87 -4.52
C LEU A 87 -23.02 -9.52 -3.41
N GLU A 88 -23.12 -10.84 -3.43
CA GLU A 88 -23.71 -11.57 -2.30
C GLU A 88 -22.76 -11.51 -1.10
N ASP A 89 -23.29 -11.76 0.10
CA ASP A 89 -22.49 -11.77 1.32
C ASP A 89 -21.29 -12.74 1.17
N GLY A 90 -20.08 -12.21 1.38
CA GLY A 90 -18.83 -12.95 1.25
C GLY A 90 -18.19 -12.92 -0.14
N GLU A 91 -18.83 -12.31 -1.14
CA GLU A 91 -18.21 -12.09 -2.44
C GLU A 91 -17.36 -10.82 -2.49
N MET A 92 -16.26 -10.87 -3.21
CA MET A 92 -15.40 -9.72 -3.49
C MET A 92 -14.97 -9.70 -4.96
N LEU A 93 -14.75 -8.50 -5.48
CA LEU A 93 -14.23 -8.33 -6.82
C LEU A 93 -12.71 -8.58 -6.82
N ALA A 94 -12.28 -9.53 -7.65
CA ALA A 94 -10.89 -9.84 -7.90
C ALA A 94 -10.59 -9.85 -9.40
N ALA A 95 -9.34 -9.59 -9.76
CA ALA A 95 -8.88 -9.70 -11.13
C ALA A 95 -8.20 -11.05 -11.36
N CYS A 96 -8.53 -11.70 -12.49
CA CYS A 96 -7.81 -12.91 -12.90
C CYS A 96 -6.33 -12.58 -13.18
N PRO A 97 -5.37 -13.34 -12.62
CA PRO A 97 -3.93 -13.08 -12.82
C PRO A 97 -3.46 -13.31 -14.25
N SER A 98 -4.23 -14.04 -15.06
CA SER A 98 -3.84 -14.43 -16.42
C SER A 98 -4.39 -13.54 -17.53
N CYS A 99 -5.65 -13.10 -17.41
CA CYS A 99 -6.33 -12.29 -18.45
C CYS A 99 -6.83 -10.94 -17.95
N MET A 100 -6.67 -10.63 -16.65
CA MET A 100 -7.13 -9.39 -16.03
C MET A 100 -8.65 -9.15 -16.10
N ALA A 101 -9.44 -10.19 -16.39
CA ALA A 101 -10.89 -10.11 -16.28
C ALA A 101 -11.30 -9.90 -14.81
N VAL A 102 -12.26 -9.00 -14.56
CA VAL A 102 -12.83 -8.73 -13.24
C VAL A 102 -13.91 -9.77 -12.95
N LEU A 103 -13.80 -10.45 -11.82
CA LEU A 103 -14.67 -11.55 -11.38
C LEU A 103 -15.15 -11.26 -9.96
N ALA A 104 -16.41 -11.57 -9.66
CA ALA A 104 -16.86 -11.73 -8.29
C ALA A 104 -16.46 -13.12 -7.82
N ILE A 105 -15.69 -13.20 -6.73
CA ILE A 105 -15.22 -14.46 -6.14
C ILE A 105 -15.54 -14.49 -4.64
N ARG A 106 -15.76 -15.68 -4.09
CA ARG A 106 -15.78 -15.91 -2.65
C ARG A 106 -14.46 -16.60 -2.25
N PRO A 107 -13.49 -15.88 -1.64
CA PRO A 107 -12.17 -16.45 -1.36
C PRO A 107 -12.22 -17.70 -0.49
N ASP A 108 -13.20 -17.77 0.42
CA ASP A 108 -13.39 -18.88 1.33
C ASP A 108 -13.79 -20.19 0.63
N LEU A 109 -14.30 -20.10 -0.61
CA LEU A 109 -14.70 -21.25 -1.43
C LEU A 109 -13.74 -21.51 -2.59
N LEU A 110 -12.64 -20.75 -2.69
CA LEU A 110 -11.72 -20.87 -3.81
C LEU A 110 -10.83 -22.11 -3.64
N SER A 111 -10.79 -22.95 -4.67
CA SER A 111 -10.04 -24.20 -4.71
C SER A 111 -9.01 -24.21 -5.85
N PRO A 112 -7.98 -25.09 -5.80
CA PRO A 112 -7.02 -25.24 -6.90
C PRO A 112 -7.64 -25.60 -8.25
N SER A 113 -8.78 -26.28 -8.24
CA SER A 113 -9.50 -26.70 -9.45
C SER A 113 -10.28 -25.57 -10.12
N ASP A 114 -10.41 -24.41 -9.48
CA ASP A 114 -11.19 -23.30 -10.01
C ASP A 114 -10.46 -22.57 -11.14
N ASN A 115 -11.10 -22.56 -12.31
CA ASN A 115 -10.61 -21.93 -13.51
C ASN A 115 -11.37 -20.64 -13.82
N CYS A 116 -10.67 -19.67 -14.41
CA CYS A 116 -11.29 -18.44 -14.88
C CYS A 116 -12.29 -18.75 -16.02
N PRO A 117 -13.57 -18.34 -15.94
CA PRO A 117 -14.54 -18.60 -17.01
C PRO A 117 -14.22 -17.88 -18.32
N HIS A 118 -13.39 -16.84 -18.29
CA HIS A 118 -13.04 -16.05 -19.47
C HIS A 118 -11.80 -16.57 -20.22
N CYS A 119 -10.82 -17.15 -19.52
CA CYS A 119 -9.57 -17.62 -20.17
C CYS A 119 -9.21 -19.07 -19.87
N ASN A 120 -10.03 -19.76 -19.08
CA ASN A 120 -9.89 -21.15 -18.66
C ASN A 120 -8.52 -21.49 -18.01
N LYS A 121 -7.83 -20.50 -17.47
CA LYS A 121 -6.59 -20.67 -16.71
C LYS A 121 -6.89 -20.75 -15.21
N PRO A 122 -6.07 -21.47 -14.43
CA PRO A 122 -6.29 -21.65 -13.00
C PRO A 122 -6.22 -20.31 -12.27
N LEU A 123 -7.16 -20.08 -11.35
CA LEU A 123 -7.21 -18.88 -10.51
C LEU A 123 -6.20 -18.98 -9.35
N VAL A 124 -5.92 -20.20 -8.90
CA VAL A 124 -4.97 -20.51 -7.84
C VAL A 124 -3.69 -21.06 -8.47
N SER A 125 -2.54 -20.47 -8.16
CA SER A 125 -1.25 -21.01 -8.63
C SER A 125 -0.85 -22.24 -7.82
N LYS A 126 -0.11 -23.17 -8.44
CA LYS A 126 0.41 -24.37 -7.77
C LYS A 126 1.24 -24.04 -6.52
N ASP A 127 1.99 -22.94 -6.55
CA ASP A 127 2.76 -22.45 -5.40
C ASP A 127 1.88 -21.92 -4.26
N LEU A 128 0.70 -21.39 -4.56
CA LEU A 128 -0.27 -20.95 -3.56
C LEU A 128 -0.97 -22.16 -2.95
N ALA A 129 -1.43 -23.10 -3.79
CA ALA A 129 -2.05 -24.35 -3.37
C ALA A 129 -1.16 -25.14 -2.40
N ARG A 130 0.13 -25.32 -2.73
CA ARG A 130 1.11 -25.98 -1.85
C ARG A 130 1.27 -25.28 -0.50
N ARG A 131 1.24 -23.94 -0.46
CA ARG A 131 1.35 -23.17 0.80
C ARG A 131 0.12 -23.33 1.70
N HIS A 132 -1.03 -23.61 1.12
CA HIS A 132 -2.29 -23.79 1.83
C HIS A 132 -2.65 -25.26 2.08
N GLY A 133 -1.74 -26.20 1.78
CA GLY A 133 -1.97 -27.63 1.99
C GLY A 133 -3.03 -28.22 1.06
N TRP A 134 -3.31 -27.56 -0.07
CA TRP A 134 -4.17 -28.07 -1.12
C TRP A 134 -3.34 -28.95 -2.05
N GLU A 135 -2.98 -30.14 -1.58
CA GLU A 135 -2.33 -31.14 -2.41
C GLU A 135 -3.40 -31.80 -3.30
N GLU A 136 -3.20 -31.75 -4.61
CA GLU A 136 -3.91 -32.62 -5.56
C GLU A 136 -3.38 -34.04 -5.32
N GLU A 137 -4.25 -34.97 -4.90
CA GLU A 137 -4.03 -36.41 -5.08
C GLU A 137 -3.89 -36.75 -6.58
#